data_AF-A0A7Y9LU51-F1
#
_entry.id   AF-A0A7Y9LU51-F1
#
_cell.length_a   1.000
_cell.length_b   1.000
_cell.length_c   1.000
_cell.angle_alpha   90.00
_cell.angle_beta   90.00
_cell.angle_gamma   90.00
#
_symmetry.space_group_name_H-M   'P 1'
#
loop_
_entity.id
_entity.type
_entity.pdbx_description
1 polymer ?
#
loop_
_entity_poly.entity_id
_entity_poly.type
_entity_poly.pdbx_seq_one_letter_code
_entity_poly.pdbx_strand_id
1 'polypeptide(L)'
;MGRPISPPSFLAYDVPMELLMAVAGFVGGWLLVAGPIFQAAVELREHEAAGKRYLMDRSVPDTLHAVSAWWWLLPPVKIILENNRNNRNKREYFSHLPAEDARVLLSFISKATGWVYVAAGAFLIAVKETFELVEELHLELWVFWVAVVVMFLIAVMNTVLRMQRGQRMAKRSKES
;
A
#
# COMPACT_ATOMS: atom_id res chain seq x y z
N MET A 1 -50.76 43.84 5.76
CA MET A 1 -50.70 42.54 5.07
C MET A 1 -49.31 42.35 4.49
N GLY A 2 -48.38 41.79 5.27
CA GLY A 2 -47.05 41.41 4.79
C GLY A 2 -47.09 39.95 4.35
N ARG A 3 -46.67 39.66 3.11
CA ARG A 3 -46.54 38.27 2.62
C ARG A 3 -45.42 37.56 3.38
N PRO A 4 -45.57 36.27 3.73
CA PRO A 4 -44.47 35.49 4.27
C PRO A 4 -43.40 35.31 3.18
N ILE A 5 -42.16 35.66 3.51
CA ILE A 5 -40.99 35.39 2.67
C ILE A 5 -40.72 33.88 2.81
N SER A 6 -41.02 33.12 1.76
CA SER A 6 -40.59 31.73 1.66
C SER A 6 -39.06 31.68 1.66
N PRO A 7 -38.40 30.88 2.51
CA PRO A 7 -36.95 30.72 2.44
C PRO A 7 -36.54 30.07 1.10
N PRO A 8 -35.35 30.39 0.56
CA PRO A 8 -34.91 29.88 -0.73
C PRO A 8 -34.65 28.37 -0.68
N SER A 9 -35.17 27.66 -1.68
CA SER A 9 -35.07 26.20 -1.89
C SER A 9 -33.65 25.67 -2.15
N PHE A 10 -32.62 26.48 -1.98
CA PHE A 10 -31.22 26.10 -2.21
C PHE A 10 -30.65 25.24 -1.08
N LEU A 11 -31.15 25.37 0.15
CA LEU A 11 -30.67 24.63 1.32
C LEU A 11 -30.99 23.12 1.31
N ALA A 12 -31.89 22.65 0.44
CA ALA A 12 -32.31 21.25 0.41
C ALA A 12 -31.42 20.35 -0.47
N TYR A 13 -30.58 20.93 -1.34
CA TYR A 13 -29.72 20.19 -2.26
C TYR A 13 -28.26 20.07 -1.81
N ASP A 14 -27.81 20.88 -0.85
CA ASP A 14 -26.41 20.90 -0.42
C ASP A 14 -26.02 19.62 0.36
N VAL A 15 -26.83 19.21 1.33
CA VAL A 15 -26.60 18.01 2.15
C VAL A 15 -26.51 16.70 1.33
N PRO A 16 -27.43 16.39 0.39
CA PRO A 16 -27.32 15.14 -0.38
C PRO A 16 -26.12 15.11 -1.33
N MET A 17 -25.62 16.27 -1.79
CA MET A 17 -24.46 16.34 -2.67
C MET A 17 -23.15 16.18 -1.90
N GLU A 18 -23.00 16.81 -0.73
CA GLU A 18 -21.82 16.69 0.13
C GLU A 18 -21.63 15.24 0.59
N LEU A 19 -22.69 14.59 1.06
CA LEU A 19 -22.66 13.17 1.43
C LEU A 19 -22.30 12.27 0.23
N LEU A 20 -22.85 12.54 -0.96
CA LEU A 20 -22.54 11.77 -2.16
C LEU A 20 -21.05 11.90 -2.53
N MET A 21 -20.49 13.11 -2.43
CA MET A 21 -19.08 13.36 -2.68
C MET A 21 -18.20 12.65 -1.66
N ALA A 22 -18.54 12.71 -0.37
CA ALA A 22 -17.81 12.01 0.69
C ALA A 22 -17.83 10.48 0.50
N VAL A 23 -18.98 9.91 0.14
CA VAL A 23 -19.09 8.47 -0.16
C VAL A 23 -18.28 8.10 -1.41
N ALA A 24 -18.37 8.91 -2.48
CA ALA A 24 -17.62 8.67 -3.71
C ALA A 24 -16.10 8.76 -3.48
N GLY A 25 -15.66 9.75 -2.70
CA GLY A 25 -14.28 9.93 -2.27
C GLY A 25 -13.77 8.76 -1.45
N PHE A 26 -14.54 8.33 -0.45
CA PHE A 26 -14.23 7.17 0.38
C PHE A 26 -14.07 5.90 -0.49
N VAL A 27 -15.07 5.58 -1.31
CA VAL A 27 -15.03 4.38 -2.18
C VAL A 27 -13.88 4.47 -3.17
N GLY A 28 -13.70 5.62 -3.82
CA GLY A 28 -12.63 5.88 -4.78
C GLY A 28 -11.24 5.73 -4.16
N GLY A 29 -11.03 6.31 -2.98
CA GLY A 29 -9.77 6.20 -2.24
C GLY A 29 -9.40 4.74 -1.94
N TRP A 30 -10.33 3.94 -1.42
CA TRP A 30 -10.05 2.54 -1.12
C TRP A 30 -9.87 1.66 -2.37
N LEU A 31 -10.52 1.99 -3.48
CA LEU A 31 -10.25 1.36 -4.78
C LEU A 31 -8.84 1.68 -5.29
N LEU A 32 -8.37 2.92 -5.12
CA LEU A 32 -7.00 3.32 -5.45
C LEU A 32 -5.96 2.61 -4.57
N VAL A 33 -6.31 2.19 -3.36
CA VAL A 33 -5.43 1.35 -2.52
C VAL A 33 -5.38 -0.08 -3.04
N ALA A 34 -6.53 -0.65 -3.38
CA ALA A 34 -6.62 -2.06 -3.79
C ALA A 34 -5.86 -2.36 -5.10
N GLY A 35 -5.87 -1.44 -6.06
CA GLY A 35 -5.23 -1.62 -7.38
C GLY A 35 -3.72 -1.89 -7.30
N PRO A 36 -2.92 -0.96 -6.75
CA PRO A 36 -1.47 -1.11 -6.56
C PRO A 36 -1.09 -2.34 -5.73
N ILE A 37 -1.86 -2.68 -4.69
CA ILE A 37 -1.62 -3.90 -3.89
C ILE A 37 -1.79 -5.15 -4.75
N PHE A 38 -2.87 -5.21 -5.53
CA PHE A 38 -3.10 -6.31 -6.45
C PHE A 38 -2.01 -6.41 -7.51
N GLN A 39 -1.64 -5.27 -8.11
CA GLN A 39 -0.63 -5.22 -9.16
C GLN A 39 0.77 -5.60 -8.65
N ALA A 40 1.15 -5.11 -7.46
CA ALA A 40 2.36 -5.58 -6.78
C ALA A 40 2.34 -7.09 -6.62
N ALA A 41 1.23 -7.67 -6.16
CA ALA A 41 1.14 -9.11 -5.92
C ALA A 41 1.18 -9.94 -7.22
N VAL A 42 0.66 -9.42 -8.33
CA VAL A 42 0.79 -10.05 -9.66
C VAL A 42 2.25 -10.02 -10.14
N GLU A 43 2.90 -8.86 -10.09
CA GLU A 43 4.29 -8.72 -10.54
C GLU A 43 5.27 -9.49 -9.64
N LEU A 44 5.03 -9.54 -8.33
CA LEU A 44 5.81 -10.37 -7.40
C LEU A 44 5.71 -11.85 -7.76
N ARG A 45 4.54 -12.32 -8.23
CA ARG A 45 4.34 -13.73 -8.63
C ARG A 45 5.07 -14.12 -9.90
N GLU A 46 5.17 -13.23 -10.89
CA GLU A 46 5.94 -13.48 -12.11
C GLU A 46 7.41 -13.80 -11.80
N HIS A 47 7.91 -13.25 -10.70
CA HIS A 47 9.29 -13.39 -10.26
C HIS A 47 9.43 -14.29 -9.02
N GLU A 48 8.36 -14.94 -8.54
CA GLU A 48 8.37 -15.74 -7.30
C GLU A 48 9.32 -16.94 -7.38
N ALA A 49 9.33 -17.65 -8.52
CA ALA A 49 10.23 -18.79 -8.72
C ALA A 49 11.71 -18.37 -8.75
N ALA A 50 12.01 -17.20 -9.32
CA ALA A 50 13.34 -16.61 -9.30
C ALA A 50 13.70 -16.16 -7.88
N GLY A 51 12.87 -15.32 -7.25
CA GLY A 51 13.11 -14.78 -5.91
C GLY A 51 13.27 -15.85 -4.83
N LYS A 52 12.48 -16.93 -4.86
CA LYS A 52 12.57 -18.03 -3.89
C LYS A 52 13.92 -18.77 -3.95
N ARG A 53 14.48 -18.94 -5.16
CA ARG A 53 15.81 -19.55 -5.35
C ARG A 53 16.92 -18.71 -4.69
N TYR A 54 16.80 -17.38 -4.70
CA TYR A 54 17.85 -16.50 -4.17
C TYR A 54 17.67 -16.15 -2.69
N LEU A 55 16.42 -16.04 -2.20
CA LEU A 55 16.11 -15.69 -0.82
C LEU A 55 16.24 -16.87 0.16
N MET A 56 16.05 -18.11 -0.30
CA MET A 56 16.14 -19.30 0.57
C MET A 56 17.51 -19.98 0.59
N ASP A 57 18.37 -19.74 -0.40
CA ASP A 57 19.63 -20.48 -0.59
C ASP A 57 20.85 -19.82 0.09
N ARG A 58 20.69 -18.64 0.70
CA ARG A 58 21.80 -17.95 1.37
C ARG A 58 21.46 -17.53 2.79
N SER A 59 22.15 -18.15 3.75
CA SER A 59 22.31 -17.62 5.10
C SER A 59 22.88 -16.21 5.01
N VAL A 60 22.13 -15.22 5.50
CA VAL A 60 22.63 -13.84 5.65
C VAL A 60 23.88 -13.91 6.53
N PRO A 61 25.05 -13.44 6.06
CA PRO A 61 26.25 -13.41 6.90
C PRO A 61 25.99 -12.55 8.13
N ASP A 62 26.24 -13.11 9.31
CA ASP A 62 25.96 -12.52 10.63
C ASP A 62 26.93 -11.38 11.01
N THR A 63 27.67 -10.83 10.04
CA THR A 63 28.96 -10.16 10.30
C THR A 63 28.91 -8.62 10.27
N LEU A 64 27.74 -8.00 10.18
CA LEU A 64 27.63 -6.54 10.09
C LEU A 64 26.98 -5.94 11.34
N HIS A 65 27.84 -5.52 12.28
CA HIS A 65 27.50 -4.84 13.51
C HIS A 65 26.38 -3.78 13.30
N ALA A 66 25.33 -3.88 14.12
CA ALA A 66 24.21 -2.92 14.09
C ALA A 66 24.70 -1.49 14.35
N VAL A 67 24.08 -0.49 13.69
CA VAL A 67 24.34 0.92 14.02
C VAL A 67 23.91 1.13 15.46
N SER A 68 24.81 1.65 16.29
CA SER A 68 24.54 1.87 17.71
C SER A 68 23.29 2.73 17.89
N ALA A 69 22.43 2.32 18.83
CA ALA A 69 21.22 3.07 19.20
C ALA A 69 21.53 4.49 19.70
N TRP A 70 22.78 4.75 20.15
CA TRP A 70 23.23 6.07 20.61
C TRP A 70 23.08 7.17 19.54
N TRP A 71 23.16 6.82 18.26
CA TRP A 71 22.95 7.77 17.16
C TRP A 71 21.51 8.31 17.07
N TRP A 72 20.55 7.77 17.84
CA TRP A 72 19.23 8.39 17.97
C TRP A 72 19.26 9.80 18.53
N LEU A 73 20.31 10.16 19.30
CA LEU A 73 20.49 11.52 19.80
C LEU A 73 20.70 12.53 18.64
N LEU A 74 21.13 12.05 17.47
CA LEU A 74 21.30 12.82 16.23
C LEU A 74 20.61 12.10 15.06
N PRO A 75 19.27 12.22 14.93
CA PRO A 75 18.50 11.49 13.92
C PRO A 75 19.02 11.60 12.48
N PRO A 76 19.47 12.78 11.98
CA PRO A 76 20.04 12.88 10.64
C PRO A 76 21.28 11.99 10.45
N VAL A 77 22.16 11.94 11.46
CA VAL A 77 23.40 11.15 11.40
C VAL A 77 23.07 9.66 11.40
N LYS A 78 22.12 9.23 12.23
CA LYS A 78 21.64 7.85 12.23
C LYS A 78 21.11 7.44 10.85
N ILE A 79 20.29 8.27 10.21
CA ILE A 79 19.73 8.00 8.88
C ILE A 79 20.86 7.83 7.85
N ILE A 80 21.89 8.68 7.87
CA ILE A 80 23.04 8.59 6.97
C ILE A 80 23.83 7.29 7.22
N LEU A 81 24.11 6.96 8.48
CA LEU A 81 24.83 5.74 8.86
C LEU A 81 24.06 4.48 8.44
N GLU A 82 22.76 4.47 8.66
CA GLU A 82 21.88 3.36 8.28
C GLU A 82 21.81 3.21 6.76
N ASN A 83 21.69 4.31 6.01
CA ASN A 83 21.73 4.30 4.55
C ASN A 83 23.06 3.77 4.01
N ASN A 84 24.18 4.23 4.57
CA ASN A 84 25.51 3.76 4.19
C ASN A 84 25.67 2.27 4.48
N ARG A 85 25.20 1.79 5.63
CA ARG A 85 25.17 0.36 5.98
C ARG A 85 24.33 -0.42 4.99
N ASN A 86 23.09 0.00 4.75
CA ASN A 86 22.18 -0.68 3.82
C ASN A 86 22.76 -0.75 2.41
N ASN A 87 23.46 0.29 1.96
CA ASN A 87 24.12 0.31 0.65
C ASN A 87 25.32 -0.66 0.58
N ARG A 88 26.11 -0.79 1.66
CA ARG A 88 27.18 -1.79 1.75
C ARG A 88 26.63 -3.20 1.70
N ASN A 89 25.61 -3.49 2.52
CA ASN A 89 24.96 -4.81 2.58
C ASN A 89 24.38 -5.20 1.21
N LYS A 90 23.71 -4.26 0.53
CA LYS A 90 23.20 -4.48 -0.82
C LYS A 90 24.34 -4.79 -1.79
N ARG A 91 25.42 -3.99 -1.80
CA ARG A 91 26.56 -4.21 -2.70
C ARG A 91 27.20 -5.58 -2.50
N GLU A 92 27.41 -5.99 -1.26
CA GLU A 92 27.98 -7.29 -0.92
C GLU A 92 27.05 -8.42 -1.38
N TYR A 93 25.76 -8.35 -1.04
CA TYR A 93 24.76 -9.31 -1.47
C TYR A 93 24.68 -9.45 -3.00
N PHE A 94 24.65 -8.34 -3.73
CA PHE A 94 24.63 -8.33 -5.20
C PHE A 94 25.95 -8.77 -5.84
N SER A 95 27.10 -8.54 -5.18
CA SER A 95 28.41 -8.97 -5.69
C SER A 95 28.59 -10.49 -5.75
N HIS A 96 27.87 -11.21 -4.90
CA HIS A 96 27.86 -12.66 -4.88
C HIS A 96 26.82 -13.26 -5.84
N LEU A 97 25.99 -12.46 -6.51
CA LEU A 97 25.00 -12.95 -7.47
C LEU A 97 25.57 -12.98 -8.89
N PRO A 98 25.25 -14.01 -9.69
CA PRO A 98 25.44 -13.95 -11.14
C PRO A 98 24.80 -12.69 -11.73
N ALA A 99 25.42 -12.09 -12.75
CA ALA A 99 24.99 -10.79 -13.29
C ALA A 99 23.57 -10.79 -13.88
N GLU A 100 23.05 -11.95 -14.27
CA GLU A 100 21.68 -12.14 -14.74
C GLU A 100 20.70 -12.13 -13.56
N ASP A 101 21.02 -12.89 -12.50
CA ASP A 101 20.23 -12.98 -11.27
C ASP A 101 20.13 -11.62 -10.54
N ALA A 102 21.24 -10.88 -10.50
CA ALA A 102 21.28 -9.53 -9.96
C ALA A 102 20.30 -8.59 -10.68
N ARG A 103 20.18 -8.69 -12.02
CA ARG A 103 19.24 -7.88 -12.81
C ARG A 103 17.78 -8.26 -12.56
N VAL A 104 17.50 -9.56 -12.45
CA VAL A 104 16.15 -10.04 -12.14
C VAL A 104 15.72 -9.56 -10.76
N LEU A 105 16.57 -9.69 -9.75
CA LEU A 105 16.26 -9.22 -8.40
C LEU A 105 16.13 -7.69 -8.31
N LEU A 106 16.99 -6.95 -9.00
CA LEU A 106 16.90 -5.48 -9.02
C LEU A 106 15.60 -5.01 -9.67
N SER A 107 15.19 -5.64 -10.78
CA SER A 107 13.94 -5.30 -11.45
C SER A 107 12.71 -5.69 -10.62
N PHE A 108 12.77 -6.80 -9.88
CA PHE A 108 11.75 -7.16 -8.90
C PHE A 108 11.62 -6.12 -7.78
N ILE A 109 12.74 -5.72 -7.15
CA ILE A 109 12.74 -4.73 -6.07
C ILE A 109 12.23 -3.38 -6.57
N SER A 110 12.67 -2.92 -7.74
CA SER A 110 12.25 -1.63 -8.28
C SER A 110 10.76 -1.59 -8.58
N LYS A 111 10.20 -2.64 -9.20
CA LYS A 111 8.76 -2.80 -9.42
C LYS A 111 7.97 -2.80 -8.11
N ALA A 112 8.36 -3.64 -7.15
CA ALA A 112 7.70 -3.72 -5.85
C ALA A 112 7.73 -2.38 -5.11
N THR A 113 8.87 -1.68 -5.13
CA THR A 113 9.02 -0.35 -4.51
C THR A 113 8.12 0.69 -5.18
N GLY A 114 8.03 0.67 -6.51
CA GLY A 114 7.13 1.54 -7.25
C GLY A 114 5.67 1.40 -6.80
N TRP A 115 5.17 0.16 -6.74
CA TRP A 115 3.80 -0.09 -6.29
C TRP A 115 3.58 0.24 -4.81
N VAL A 116 4.58 0.08 -3.95
CA VAL A 116 4.50 0.51 -2.55
C VAL A 116 4.30 2.02 -2.45
N TYR A 117 5.02 2.83 -3.23
CA TYR A 117 4.83 4.28 -3.21
C TYR A 117 3.44 4.69 -3.69
N VAL A 118 2.94 4.07 -4.76
CA VAL A 118 1.58 4.34 -5.26
C VAL A 118 0.53 3.92 -4.23
N ALA A 119 0.67 2.72 -3.64
CA ALA A 119 -0.23 2.24 -2.59
C ALA A 119 -0.22 3.15 -1.35
N ALA A 120 0.94 3.65 -0.94
CA ALA A 120 1.08 4.56 0.17
C ALA A 120 0.39 5.91 -0.10
N GLY A 121 0.58 6.49 -1.29
CA GLY A 121 -0.12 7.70 -1.70
C GLY A 121 -1.63 7.52 -1.73
N ALA A 122 -2.10 6.43 -2.33
CA ALA A 122 -3.53 6.09 -2.35
C ALA A 122 -4.09 5.87 -0.94
N PHE A 123 -3.31 5.26 -0.04
CA PHE A 123 -3.74 5.03 1.34
C PHE A 123 -3.90 6.34 2.11
N LEU A 124 -2.99 7.30 1.94
CA LEU A 124 -3.14 8.63 2.55
C LEU A 124 -4.41 9.34 2.05
N ILE A 125 -4.71 9.25 0.75
CA ILE A 125 -5.96 9.78 0.19
C ILE A 125 -7.15 9.06 0.83
N ALA A 126 -7.17 7.73 0.84
CA ALA A 126 -8.27 6.95 1.41
C ALA A 126 -8.51 7.26 2.90
N VAL A 127 -7.44 7.47 3.68
CA VAL A 127 -7.54 7.88 5.09
C VAL A 127 -8.19 9.26 5.21
N LYS A 128 -7.76 10.24 4.41
CA LYS A 128 -8.37 11.58 4.37
C LYS A 128 -9.86 11.51 4.01
N GLU A 129 -10.22 10.78 2.95
CA GLU A 129 -11.62 10.63 2.52
C GLU A 129 -12.47 9.87 3.55
N THR A 130 -11.87 8.93 4.29
CA THR A 130 -12.55 8.25 5.41
C THR A 130 -12.82 9.19 6.57
N PHE A 131 -11.90 10.13 6.84
CA PHE A 131 -12.11 11.16 7.86
C PHE A 131 -13.26 12.09 7.47
N GLU A 132 -13.27 12.59 6.23
CA GLU A 132 -14.35 13.46 5.72
C GLU A 132 -15.72 12.77 5.78
N LEU A 133 -15.81 11.49 5.41
CA LEU A 133 -17.07 10.74 5.51
C LEU A 133 -17.54 10.57 6.97
N VAL A 134 -16.63 10.34 7.90
CA VAL A 134 -16.95 10.22 9.33
C VAL A 134 -17.42 11.55 9.91
N GLU A 135 -16.79 12.66 9.49
CA GLU A 135 -17.17 14.02 9.91
C GLU A 135 -18.56 14.41 9.36
N GLU A 136 -18.81 14.13 8.09
CA GLU A 136 -20.10 14.38 7.41
C GLU A 136 -21.24 13.57 8.04
N LEU A 137 -20.97 12.32 8.43
CA LEU A 137 -21.95 11.49 9.14
C LEU A 137 -22.04 11.79 10.65
N HIS A 138 -21.26 12.76 11.14
CA HIS A 138 -21.16 13.12 12.56
C HIS A 138 -20.87 11.92 13.49
N LEU A 139 -20.04 11.00 13.03
CA LEU A 139 -19.68 9.78 13.77
C LEU A 139 -18.53 10.03 14.75
N GLU A 140 -18.43 9.16 15.75
CA GLU A 140 -17.35 9.24 16.74
C GLU A 140 -15.98 8.87 16.13
N LEU A 141 -14.91 9.47 16.63
CA LEU A 141 -13.55 9.31 16.10
C LEU A 141 -13.03 7.86 16.12
N TRP A 142 -13.53 7.00 17.01
CA TRP A 142 -13.12 5.58 17.00
C TRP A 142 -13.61 4.86 15.74
N VAL A 143 -14.75 5.28 15.16
CA VAL A 143 -15.32 4.71 13.93
C VAL A 143 -14.36 4.92 12.77
N PHE A 144 -13.70 6.09 12.70
CA PHE A 144 -12.66 6.37 11.71
C PHE A 144 -11.52 5.33 11.76
N TRP A 145 -10.95 5.09 12.94
CA TRP A 145 -9.85 4.11 13.07
C TRP A 145 -10.29 2.69 12.72
N VAL A 146 -11.49 2.29 13.15
CA VAL A 146 -12.06 0.99 12.79
C VAL A 146 -12.27 0.89 11.28
N ALA A 147 -12.84 1.92 10.64
CA ALA A 147 -13.08 1.94 9.20
C ALA A 147 -11.76 1.83 8.42
N VAL A 148 -10.72 2.57 8.82
CA VAL A 148 -9.39 2.48 8.18
C VAL A 148 -8.83 1.07 8.26
N VAL A 149 -8.86 0.44 9.43
CA VAL A 149 -8.35 -0.93 9.60
C VAL A 149 -9.17 -1.93 8.78
N VAL A 150 -10.50 -1.87 8.88
CA VAL A 150 -11.41 -2.79 8.16
C VAL A 150 -11.23 -2.66 6.65
N MET A 151 -11.22 -1.44 6.12
CA MET A 151 -11.09 -1.22 4.68
C MET A 151 -9.71 -1.61 4.15
N PHE A 152 -8.64 -1.37 4.93
CA PHE A 152 -7.31 -1.88 4.59
C PHE A 152 -7.29 -3.41 4.51
N LEU A 153 -7.87 -4.10 5.50
CA LEU A 153 -8.00 -5.55 5.47
C LEU A 153 -8.83 -6.04 4.28
N ILE A 154 -9.91 -5.34 3.92
CA ILE A 154 -10.72 -5.66 2.73
C ILE A 154 -9.88 -5.51 1.45
N ALA A 155 -9.09 -4.44 1.31
CA ALA A 155 -8.24 -4.23 0.14
C ALA A 155 -7.19 -5.34 -0.03
N VAL A 156 -6.56 -5.75 1.07
CA VAL A 156 -5.60 -6.88 1.09
C VAL A 156 -6.31 -8.20 0.79
N MET A 157 -7.45 -8.47 1.44
CA MET A 157 -8.21 -9.71 1.24
C MET A 157 -8.72 -9.85 -0.21
N ASN A 158 -9.19 -8.75 -0.81
CA ASN A 158 -9.60 -8.73 -2.21
C ASN A 158 -8.44 -9.15 -3.14
N THR A 159 -7.22 -8.68 -2.84
CA THR A 159 -6.02 -9.09 -3.56
C THR A 159 -5.78 -10.61 -3.43
N VAL A 160 -5.79 -11.14 -2.21
CA VAL A 160 -5.60 -12.58 -1.95
C VAL A 160 -6.65 -13.43 -2.70
N LEU A 161 -7.92 -13.05 -2.62
CA LEU A 161 -9.01 -13.77 -3.27
C LEU A 161 -8.90 -13.75 -4.80
N ARG A 162 -8.56 -12.59 -5.39
CA ARG A 162 -8.34 -12.47 -6.84
C ARG A 162 -7.19 -13.34 -7.30
N MET A 163 -6.09 -13.36 -6.56
CA MET A 163 -4.93 -14.21 -6.87
C MET A 163 -5.28 -15.70 -6.82
N GLN A 164 -6.00 -16.15 -5.79
CA GLN A 164 -6.43 -17.55 -5.65
C GLN A 164 -7.35 -17.98 -6.80
N ARG A 165 -8.29 -17.12 -7.20
CA ARG A 165 -9.20 -17.40 -8.34
C ARG A 165 -8.42 -17.56 -9.64
N GLY A 166 -7.47 -16.67 -9.91
CA GLY A 166 -6.59 -16.77 -11.09
C GLY A 166 -5.82 -18.10 -11.14
N GLN A 167 -5.32 -18.57 -9.99
CA GLN A 167 -4.63 -19.87 -9.91
C GLN A 167 -5.54 -21.06 -10.22
N ARG A 168 -6.78 -21.06 -9.70
CA ARG A 168 -7.75 -22.13 -9.94
C ARG A 168 -8.13 -22.25 -11.42
N MET A 169 -8.26 -21.12 -12.12
CA MET A 169 -8.55 -21.10 -13.56
C MET A 169 -7.38 -21.61 -14.39
N ALA A 170 -6.14 -21.19 -14.04
CA ALA A 170 -4.95 -21.68 -14.72
C ALA A 170 -4.73 -23.20 -14.54
N LYS A 171 -5.09 -23.75 -13.37
CA LYS A 171 -5.00 -25.19 -13.12
C LYS A 171 -6.01 -25.99 -13.95
N ARG A 172 -7.26 -25.53 -14.05
CA ARG A 172 -8.30 -26.17 -14.87
C ARG A 172 -7.99 -26.18 -16.36
N SER A 173 -7.34 -25.13 -16.87
CA SER A 173 -6.94 -25.05 -18.29
C SER A 173 -5.84 -26.05 -18.67
N LYS A 174 -4.98 -26.44 -17.71
CA LYS A 174 -3.93 -27.46 -17.94
C LYS A 174 -4.43 -28.91 -17.85
N GLU A 175 -5.63 -29.12 -17.34
CA GLU A 175 -6.24 -30.44 -17.13
C GLU A 175 -7.27 -30.79 -18.22
N SER A 176 -7.55 -29.87 -19.16
CA SER A 176 -8.42 -30.06 -20.33
C SER A 176 -7.61 -30.17 -21.61
#